data_AF-A0A0C3ASY2-F1
#
_entry.id   AF-A0A0C3ASY2-F1
#
_cell.length_a   1.000
_cell.length_b   1.000
_cell.length_c   1.000
_cell.angle_alpha   90.00
_cell.angle_beta   90.00
_cell.angle_gamma   90.00
#
_symmetry.space_group_name_H-M   'P 1'
#
loop_
_entity.id
_entity.type
_entity.pdbx_description
1 polymer ?
#
loop_
_entity_poly.entity_id
_entity_poly.type
_entity_poly.pdbx_seq_one_letter_code
_entity_poly.pdbx_strand_id
1 'polypeptide(L)'
;MVNTTLTIPPTFPFYSGDPDDNKADKPGVWLRRFELLCESHTTDAEKIRTFILVLEPDSPAEEWWTKLEAGRKTTWADVRMEFRAEWPPTRTLEVSTEARRETLMSLKISEEEVGQMVTEGKRKDYTHAIWADKAEAVWKLLEDNKGLLIHDVRKNLPEGILDSIPDTKNT
;
A
#
# COMPACT_ATOMS: atom_id res chain seq x y z
N MET A 1 30.54 16.66 -22.83
CA MET A 1 29.60 16.18 -21.80
C MET A 1 28.63 15.26 -22.53
N VAL A 2 28.49 14.01 -22.10
CA VAL A 2 27.51 13.09 -22.69
C VAL A 2 26.14 13.48 -22.14
N ASN A 3 25.22 13.87 -23.03
CA ASN A 3 23.82 14.10 -22.68
C ASN A 3 23.17 12.73 -22.47
N THR A 4 23.23 12.21 -21.24
CA THR A 4 22.58 10.95 -20.88
C THR A 4 21.08 11.19 -20.83
N THR A 5 20.39 10.84 -21.91
CA THR A 5 18.94 11.02 -21.99
C THR A 5 18.28 9.97 -21.11
N LEU A 6 17.48 10.41 -20.12
CA LEU A 6 16.64 9.53 -19.30
C LEU A 6 15.81 8.63 -20.23
N THR A 7 16.04 7.32 -20.18
CA THR A 7 15.40 6.34 -21.07
C THR A 7 14.23 5.68 -20.35
N ILE A 8 13.03 5.82 -20.91
CA ILE A 8 11.81 5.23 -20.37
C ILE A 8 11.71 3.79 -20.89
N PRO A 9 11.59 2.77 -20.02
CA PRO A 9 11.32 1.40 -20.46
C PRO A 9 10.01 1.32 -21.25
N PRO A 10 9.92 0.52 -22.33
CA PRO A 10 8.66 0.35 -23.08
C PRO A 10 7.51 -0.21 -22.24
N THR A 11 7.83 -0.82 -21.10
CA THR A 11 6.89 -1.39 -20.14
C THR A 11 6.52 -0.43 -19.01
N PHE A 12 7.04 0.80 -19.01
CA PHE A 12 6.71 1.78 -17.98
C PHE A 12 5.24 2.21 -18.11
N PRO A 13 4.45 2.14 -17.03
CA PRO A 13 3.02 2.47 -17.09
C PRO A 13 2.81 3.98 -17.26
N PHE A 14 1.89 4.36 -18.14
CA PHE A 14 1.35 5.72 -18.16
C PHE A 14 0.47 5.97 -16.93
N TYR A 15 0.36 7.23 -16.52
CA TYR A 15 -0.52 7.62 -15.43
C TYR A 15 -1.71 8.44 -15.93
N SER A 16 -2.91 7.89 -15.75
CA SER A 16 -4.18 8.52 -16.11
C SER A 16 -4.63 9.56 -15.07
N GLY A 17 -4.34 9.32 -13.79
CA GLY A 17 -4.90 10.11 -12.69
C GLY A 17 -6.40 9.88 -12.45
N ASP A 18 -7.00 8.93 -13.16
CA ASP A 18 -8.40 8.54 -12.99
C ASP A 18 -8.52 7.59 -11.77
N PRO A 19 -9.34 7.92 -10.76
CA PRO A 19 -9.54 7.07 -9.59
C PRO A 19 -10.21 5.71 -9.92
N ASP A 20 -10.94 5.61 -11.03
CA ASP A 20 -11.65 4.41 -11.46
C ASP A 20 -10.82 3.54 -12.42
N ASP A 21 -9.61 3.97 -12.78
CA ASP A 21 -8.70 3.19 -13.61
C ASP A 21 -8.10 2.02 -12.82
N ASN A 22 -8.67 0.83 -13.05
CA ASN A 22 -8.25 -0.42 -12.43
C ASN A 22 -6.85 -0.90 -12.86
N LYS A 23 -6.22 -0.24 -13.85
CA LYS A 23 -4.84 -0.52 -14.30
C LYS A 23 -3.82 0.43 -13.67
N ALA A 24 -4.25 1.56 -13.11
CA ALA A 24 -3.36 2.56 -12.55
C ALA A 24 -2.76 2.09 -11.22
N ASP A 25 -1.44 2.21 -11.09
CA ASP A 25 -0.78 2.13 -9.80
C ASP A 25 -1.35 3.22 -8.87
N LYS A 26 -1.37 2.97 -7.55
CA LYS A 26 -1.64 4.03 -6.57
C LYS A 26 -0.71 5.22 -6.84
N PRO A 27 -1.16 6.48 -6.72
CA PRO A 27 -0.39 7.66 -7.14
C PRO A 27 1.04 7.68 -6.58
N GLY A 28 1.19 7.36 -5.29
CA GLY A 28 2.51 7.32 -4.64
C GLY A 28 3.40 6.15 -5.08
N VAL A 29 2.84 5.02 -5.53
CA VAL A 29 3.59 3.89 -6.10
C VAL A 29 4.12 4.25 -7.47
N TRP A 30 3.26 4.83 -8.31
CA TRP A 30 3.64 5.28 -9.64
C TRP A 30 4.74 6.34 -9.60
N LEU A 31 4.58 7.37 -8.75
CA LEU A 31 5.58 8.44 -8.60
C LEU A 31 6.94 7.89 -8.13
N ARG A 32 6.96 6.91 -7.23
CA ARG A 32 8.21 6.24 -6.81
C ARG A 32 8.84 5.45 -7.94
N ARG A 33 8.05 4.76 -8.77
CA ARG A 33 8.57 4.04 -9.95
C ARG A 33 9.21 5.02 -10.93
N PHE A 34 8.60 6.18 -11.15
CA PHE A 34 9.18 7.25 -11.96
C PHE A 34 10.50 7.76 -11.35
N GLU A 35 10.52 8.06 -10.04
CA GLU A 35 11.74 8.52 -9.35
C GLU A 35 12.87 7.48 -9.41
N LEU A 36 12.56 6.18 -9.43
CA LEU A 36 13.55 5.11 -9.60
C LEU A 36 14.17 5.07 -11.00
N LEU A 37 13.51 5.62 -12.03
CA LEU A 37 14.12 5.80 -13.35
C LEU A 37 15.16 6.93 -13.32
N CYS A 38 14.97 7.92 -12.45
CA CYS A 38 15.83 9.09 -12.38
C CYS A 38 17.15 8.73 -11.70
N GLU A 39 18.25 8.81 -12.44
CA GLU A 39 19.58 8.62 -11.88
C GLU A 39 19.99 9.81 -11.00
N SER A 40 21.02 9.62 -10.17
CA SER A 40 21.51 10.64 -9.23
C SER A 40 21.95 11.94 -9.92
N HIS A 41 22.29 11.90 -11.20
CA HIS A 41 22.74 13.03 -11.99
C HIS A 41 21.65 13.62 -12.91
N THR A 42 20.44 13.05 -12.92
CA THR A 42 19.34 13.56 -13.76
C THR A 42 18.90 14.94 -13.27
N THR A 43 18.92 15.91 -14.16
CA THR A 43 18.54 17.30 -13.87
C THR A 43 17.03 17.42 -13.70
N ASP A 44 16.59 18.44 -12.98
CA ASP A 44 15.15 18.69 -12.81
C ASP A 44 14.44 18.94 -14.15
N ALA A 45 15.09 19.63 -15.08
CA ALA A 45 14.56 19.84 -16.43
C ALA A 45 14.31 18.52 -17.18
N GLU A 46 15.22 17.56 -17.07
CA GLU A 46 15.06 16.23 -17.67
C GLU A 46 13.93 15.44 -17.01
N LYS A 47 13.86 15.48 -15.67
CA LYS A 47 12.76 14.83 -14.93
C LYS A 47 11.42 15.40 -15.34
N ILE A 48 11.27 16.72 -15.36
CA ILE A 48 10.03 17.39 -15.74
C ILE A 48 9.65 17.03 -17.17
N ARG A 49 10.59 17.08 -18.11
CA ARG A 49 10.32 16.71 -19.51
C ARG A 49 9.84 15.27 -19.63
N THR A 50 10.51 14.33 -18.97
CA THR A 50 10.15 12.91 -19.02
C THR A 50 8.85 12.62 -18.27
N PHE A 51 8.57 13.34 -17.18
CA PHE A 51 7.33 13.22 -16.41
C PHE A 51 6.10 13.45 -17.28
N ILE A 52 6.12 14.50 -18.12
CA ILE A 52 5.03 14.80 -19.05
C ILE A 52 4.80 13.64 -20.03
N LEU A 53 5.90 13.06 -20.54
CA LEU A 53 5.83 11.97 -21.52
C LEU A 53 5.24 10.67 -20.96
N VAL A 54 5.18 10.52 -19.65
CA VAL A 54 4.63 9.34 -18.98
C VAL A 54 3.24 9.59 -18.37
N LEU A 55 2.65 10.76 -18.59
CA LEU A 55 1.22 10.97 -18.36
C LEU A 55 0.45 10.37 -19.54
N GLU A 56 -0.72 9.79 -19.27
CA GLU A 56 -1.54 9.23 -20.33
C GLU A 56 -2.16 10.38 -21.16
N PRO A 57 -2.09 10.33 -22.50
CA PRO A 57 -2.73 11.32 -23.36
C PRO A 57 -4.24 11.39 -23.12
N ASP A 58 -4.82 12.58 -23.21
CA ASP A 58 -6.25 12.84 -23.03
C ASP A 58 -6.80 12.40 -21.65
N SER A 59 -5.93 12.28 -20.65
CA SER A 59 -6.28 11.84 -19.29
C SER A 59 -6.44 13.01 -18.31
N PRO A 60 -7.12 12.78 -17.16
CA PRO A 60 -7.15 13.76 -16.05
C PRO A 60 -5.76 14.26 -15.63
N ALA A 61 -4.75 13.40 -15.68
CA ALA A 61 -3.39 13.78 -15.31
C ALA A 61 -2.74 14.75 -16.30
N GLU A 62 -2.92 14.55 -17.60
CA GLU A 62 -2.42 15.48 -18.62
C GLU A 62 -3.18 16.83 -18.58
N GLU A 63 -4.50 16.78 -18.36
CA GLU A 63 -5.32 17.98 -18.20
C GLU A 63 -4.87 18.81 -16.99
N TRP A 64 -4.64 18.15 -15.85
CA TRP A 64 -4.09 18.75 -14.64
C TRP A 64 -2.74 19.43 -14.92
N TRP A 65 -1.81 18.72 -15.56
CA TRP A 65 -0.49 19.26 -15.88
C TRP A 65 -0.55 20.52 -16.75
N THR A 66 -1.48 20.53 -17.72
CA THR A 66 -1.70 21.65 -18.63
C THR A 66 -2.24 22.88 -17.91
N LYS A 67 -3.11 22.68 -16.91
CA LYS A 67 -3.68 23.76 -16.08
C LYS A 67 -2.71 24.29 -15.03
N LEU A 68 -1.65 23.54 -14.70
CA LEU A 68 -0.68 23.93 -13.68
C LEU A 68 0.16 25.13 -14.11
N GLU A 69 0.18 26.16 -13.26
CA GLU A 69 0.93 27.41 -13.47
C GLU A 69 2.43 27.15 -13.71
N ALA A 70 3.05 27.91 -14.61
CA ALA A 70 4.47 27.74 -14.96
C ALA A 70 5.41 27.83 -13.75
N GLY A 71 5.10 28.70 -12.77
CA GLY A 71 5.89 28.84 -11.55
C GLY A 71 5.89 27.60 -10.64
N ARG A 72 4.84 26.77 -10.73
CA ARG A 72 4.65 25.55 -9.91
C ARG A 72 5.26 24.29 -10.52
N LYS A 73 5.94 24.42 -11.65
CA LYS A 73 6.63 23.32 -12.35
C LYS A 73 8.08 23.67 -12.70
N THR A 74 8.71 24.51 -11.87
CA THR A 74 10.08 24.99 -12.09
C THR A 74 11.12 23.96 -11.64
N THR A 75 10.89 23.33 -10.50
CA THR A 75 11.77 22.30 -9.94
C THR A 75 11.03 20.97 -9.82
N TRP A 76 11.79 19.88 -9.70
CA TRP A 76 11.20 18.56 -9.43
C TRP A 76 10.54 18.52 -8.05
N ALA A 77 11.00 19.35 -7.10
CA ALA A 77 10.35 19.48 -5.80
C ALA A 77 8.94 20.06 -5.92
N ASP A 78 8.75 21.09 -6.76
CA ASP A 78 7.45 21.72 -7.00
C ASP A 78 6.48 20.71 -7.62
N VAL A 79 6.92 20.00 -8.67
CA VAL A 79 6.10 18.98 -9.35
C VAL A 79 5.65 17.89 -8.38
N ARG A 80 6.54 17.41 -7.49
CA ARG A 80 6.17 16.40 -6.50
C ARG A 80 5.17 16.91 -5.48
N MET A 81 5.31 18.18 -5.08
CA MET A 81 4.39 18.80 -4.13
C MET A 81 2.99 18.92 -4.75
N GLU A 82 2.90 19.46 -5.97
CA GLU A 82 1.64 19.63 -6.69
C GLU A 82 0.98 18.28 -7.01
N PHE A 83 1.77 17.29 -7.46
CA PHE A 83 1.26 15.94 -7.73
C PHE A 83 0.65 15.29 -6.48
N ARG A 84 1.28 15.46 -5.31
CA ARG A 84 0.75 14.95 -4.04
C ARG A 84 -0.44 15.75 -3.52
N ALA A 85 -0.60 17.00 -3.94
CA ALA A 85 -1.78 17.79 -3.61
C ALA A 85 -2.99 17.33 -4.44
N GLU A 86 -2.78 17.05 -5.73
CA GLU A 86 -3.83 16.57 -6.64
C GLU A 86 -4.22 15.12 -6.37
N TRP A 87 -3.23 14.23 -6.25
CA TRP A 87 -3.42 12.82 -5.92
C TRP A 87 -2.76 12.51 -4.59
N PRO A 88 -3.41 12.86 -3.46
CA PRO A 88 -2.88 12.59 -2.15
C PRO A 88 -2.61 11.08 -2.02
N PRO A 89 -1.43 10.69 -1.48
CA PRO A 89 -1.20 9.29 -1.18
C PRO A 89 -2.36 8.84 -0.32
N THR A 90 -3.00 7.75 -0.72
CA THR A 90 -4.17 7.20 -0.02
C THR A 90 -3.82 7.24 1.45
N ARG A 91 -4.51 8.11 2.21
CA ARG A 91 -4.40 8.09 3.67
C ARG A 91 -4.50 6.62 3.99
N THR A 92 -3.47 6.04 4.59
CA THR A 92 -3.72 4.89 5.43
C THR A 92 -4.76 5.46 6.37
N LEU A 93 -6.04 5.17 6.13
CA LEU A 93 -7.08 5.55 7.06
C LEU A 93 -6.47 5.07 8.37
N GLU A 94 -6.25 5.99 9.31
CA GLU A 94 -6.13 5.56 10.69
C GLU A 94 -7.47 4.89 10.94
N VAL A 95 -7.53 3.60 10.60
CA VAL A 95 -8.64 2.73 10.91
C VAL A 95 -8.77 2.96 12.39
N SER A 96 -9.90 3.53 12.83
CA SER A 96 -10.06 3.89 14.22
C SER A 96 -9.79 2.66 15.09
N THR A 97 -9.44 2.87 16.35
CA THR A 97 -9.22 1.74 17.28
C THR A 97 -10.41 0.78 17.27
N GLU A 98 -11.63 1.30 17.09
CA GLU A 98 -12.86 0.52 16.93
C GLU A 98 -12.86 -0.31 15.64
N ALA A 99 -12.54 0.27 14.49
CA ALA A 99 -12.51 -0.47 13.22
C ALA A 99 -11.36 -1.49 13.16
N ARG A 100 -10.24 -1.24 13.85
CA ARG A 100 -9.16 -2.23 14.03
C ARG A 100 -9.62 -3.37 14.92
N ARG A 101 -10.36 -3.06 15.99
CA ARG A 101 -10.98 -4.08 16.86
C ARG A 101 -11.98 -4.91 16.07
N GLU A 102 -12.85 -4.29 15.29
CA GLU A 102 -13.79 -5.00 14.41
C GLU A 102 -13.07 -5.88 13.41
N THR A 103 -12.00 -5.39 12.78
CA THR A 103 -11.15 -6.18 11.89
C THR A 103 -10.61 -7.42 12.61
N LEU A 104 -10.01 -7.25 13.80
CA LEU A 104 -9.51 -8.35 14.62
C LEU A 104 -10.61 -9.36 14.98
N MET A 105 -11.81 -8.87 15.30
CA MET A 105 -12.96 -9.73 15.64
C MET A 105 -13.59 -10.41 14.42
N SER A 106 -13.36 -9.89 13.21
CA SER A 106 -13.83 -10.49 11.97
C SER A 106 -12.91 -11.60 11.46
N LEU A 107 -11.65 -11.63 11.91
CA LEU A 107 -10.70 -12.70 11.56
C LEU A 107 -11.11 -14.00 12.24
N LYS A 108 -11.71 -14.89 11.44
CA LYS A 108 -12.10 -16.24 11.85
C LYS A 108 -11.41 -17.27 10.97
N ILE A 109 -11.20 -18.45 11.53
CA ILE A 109 -10.79 -19.65 10.83
C ILE A 109 -11.77 -20.75 11.25
N SER A 110 -12.23 -21.57 10.32
CA SER A 110 -13.11 -22.70 10.63
C SER A 110 -12.31 -23.96 10.93
N GLU A 111 -12.92 -24.95 11.61
CA GLU A 111 -12.27 -26.22 11.94
C GLU A 111 -11.80 -26.97 10.68
N GLU A 112 -12.59 -26.90 9.61
CA GLU A 112 -12.28 -27.54 8.33
C GLU A 112 -11.09 -26.90 7.62
N GLU A 113 -10.87 -25.61 7.85
CA GLU A 113 -9.77 -24.84 7.27
C GLU A 113 -8.45 -25.11 8.01
N VAL A 114 -8.49 -25.52 9.28
CA VAL A 114 -7.27 -25.77 10.08
C VAL A 114 -6.38 -26.82 9.43
N GLY A 115 -5.12 -26.46 9.21
CA GLY A 115 -4.10 -27.39 8.69
C GLY A 115 -4.12 -27.53 7.17
N GLN A 116 -5.01 -26.82 6.47
CA GLN A 116 -4.92 -26.70 5.03
C GLN A 116 -3.74 -25.81 4.65
N MET A 117 -3.02 -26.17 3.57
CA MET A 117 -2.04 -25.28 2.97
C MET A 117 -2.73 -24.39 1.94
N VAL A 118 -2.55 -23.08 2.05
CA VAL A 118 -3.05 -22.11 1.09
C VAL A 118 -1.90 -21.28 0.52
N THR A 119 -2.11 -20.76 -0.68
CA THR A 119 -1.18 -19.82 -1.31
C THR A 119 -1.86 -18.45 -1.42
N GLU A 120 -1.46 -17.51 -0.56
CA GLU A 120 -1.89 -16.12 -0.62
C GLU A 120 -0.77 -15.25 -1.21
N GLY A 121 -0.94 -14.83 -2.46
CA GLY A 121 0.08 -14.08 -3.19
C GLY A 121 1.36 -14.90 -3.39
N LYS A 122 2.45 -14.48 -2.74
CA LYS A 122 3.77 -15.17 -2.78
C LYS A 122 3.99 -16.11 -1.59
N ARG A 123 3.09 -16.12 -0.61
CA ARG A 123 3.23 -16.95 0.59
C ARG A 123 2.45 -18.24 0.42
N LYS A 124 3.13 -19.37 0.62
CA LYS A 124 2.53 -20.70 0.74
C LYS A 124 2.74 -21.20 2.15
N ASP A 125 1.68 -21.31 2.93
CA ASP A 125 1.75 -21.67 4.33
C ASP A 125 0.40 -22.26 4.81
N TYR A 126 0.36 -22.74 6.05
CA TYR A 126 -0.88 -23.24 6.65
C TYR A 126 -1.84 -22.09 6.97
N THR A 127 -3.13 -22.32 6.75
CA THR A 127 -4.23 -21.39 7.03
C THR A 127 -4.18 -20.79 8.44
N HIS A 128 -3.96 -21.62 9.46
CA HIS A 128 -3.89 -21.18 10.86
C HIS A 128 -2.67 -20.30 11.14
N ALA A 129 -1.54 -20.55 10.48
CA ALA A 129 -0.34 -19.72 10.59
C ALA A 129 -0.55 -18.35 9.91
N ILE A 130 -1.17 -18.34 8.73
CA ILE A 130 -1.54 -17.11 8.03
C ILE A 130 -2.56 -16.30 8.84
N TRP A 131 -3.55 -16.97 9.44
CA TRP A 131 -4.52 -16.34 10.34
C TRP A 131 -3.81 -15.72 11.55
N ALA A 132 -2.89 -16.44 12.18
CA ALA A 132 -2.16 -15.96 13.36
C ALA A 132 -1.35 -14.71 13.05
N ASP A 133 -0.65 -14.69 11.92
CA ASP A 133 0.12 -13.52 11.49
C ASP A 133 -0.77 -12.31 11.18
N LYS A 134 -1.94 -12.53 10.55
CA LYS A 134 -2.91 -11.46 10.31
C LYS A 134 -3.47 -10.92 11.63
N ALA A 135 -3.84 -11.79 12.56
CA ALA A 135 -4.35 -11.39 13.86
C ALA A 135 -3.29 -10.63 14.67
N GLU A 136 -2.03 -11.08 14.67
CA GLU A 136 -0.92 -10.41 15.33
C GLU A 136 -0.63 -9.03 14.72
N ALA A 137 -0.67 -8.92 13.39
CA ALA A 137 -0.46 -7.65 12.70
C ALA A 137 -1.52 -6.61 13.08
N VAL A 138 -2.80 -6.99 13.18
CA VAL A 138 -3.87 -6.09 13.62
C VAL A 138 -3.76 -5.78 15.11
N TRP A 139 -3.43 -6.77 15.96
CA TRP A 139 -3.25 -6.58 17.40
C TRP A 139 -2.12 -5.61 17.74
N LYS A 140 -0.97 -5.69 17.05
CA LYS A 140 0.15 -4.74 17.22
C LYS A 140 -0.26 -3.28 16.97
N LEU A 141 -1.26 -3.06 16.11
CA LEU A 141 -1.78 -1.72 15.81
C LEU A 141 -2.82 -1.23 16.83
N LEU A 142 -3.30 -2.08 17.73
CA LEU A 142 -4.29 -1.73 18.76
C LEU A 142 -3.65 -1.25 20.07
N GLU A 143 -2.33 -1.39 20.22
CA GLU A 143 -1.58 -1.04 21.44
C GLU A 143 -2.21 -1.64 22.73
N ASP A 144 -2.87 -2.80 22.63
CA ASP A 144 -3.49 -3.52 23.75
C ASP A 144 -2.43 -4.23 24.61
N ASN A 145 -1.61 -3.43 25.28
CA ASN A 145 -0.49 -3.88 26.10
C ASN A 145 -0.93 -4.71 27.33
N LYS A 146 -2.23 -4.69 27.67
CA LYS A 146 -2.81 -5.43 28.79
C LYS A 146 -3.49 -6.74 28.34
N GLY A 147 -3.51 -7.04 27.04
CA GLY A 147 -4.09 -8.26 26.48
C GLY A 147 -5.60 -8.39 26.75
N LEU A 148 -6.32 -7.27 26.87
CA LEU A 148 -7.75 -7.27 27.18
C LEU A 148 -8.59 -7.96 26.09
N LEU A 149 -8.07 -8.00 24.85
CA LEU A 149 -8.76 -8.58 23.70
C LEU A 149 -8.50 -10.08 23.51
N ILE A 150 -7.57 -10.68 24.27
CA ILE A 150 -7.20 -12.11 24.10
C ILE A 150 -8.42 -13.02 24.25
N HIS A 151 -9.27 -12.74 25.23
CA HIS A 151 -10.48 -13.52 25.46
C HIS A 151 -11.45 -13.47 24.28
N ASP A 152 -11.60 -12.32 23.63
CA ASP A 152 -12.51 -12.17 22.49
C ASP A 152 -11.93 -12.78 21.21
N VAL A 153 -10.60 -12.69 21.01
CA VAL A 153 -9.92 -13.39 19.90
C VAL A 153 -10.04 -14.90 20.04
N ARG A 154 -9.93 -15.45 21.26
CA ARG A 154 -10.09 -16.90 21.52
C ARG A 154 -11.47 -17.42 21.11
N LYS A 155 -12.53 -16.62 21.22
CA LYS A 155 -13.88 -17.03 20.76
C LYS A 155 -13.97 -17.26 19.25
N ASN A 156 -13.02 -16.72 18.49
CA ASN A 156 -12.96 -16.86 17.03
C ASN A 156 -12.05 -18.02 16.58
N LEU A 157 -11.47 -18.76 17.54
CA LEU A 157 -10.64 -19.93 17.26
C LEU A 157 -11.47 -21.21 17.27
N PRO A 158 -11.17 -22.17 16.38
CA PRO A 158 -11.72 -23.53 16.43
C PRO A 158 -11.31 -24.26 17.70
N GLU A 159 -12.12 -25.23 18.14
CA GLU A 159 -11.90 -25.99 19.37
C GLU A 159 -10.58 -26.76 19.31
N GLY A 160 -10.22 -27.35 18.17
CA GLY A 160 -8.97 -28.09 18.02
C GLY A 160 -7.70 -27.23 18.23
N ILE A 161 -7.78 -25.93 17.90
CA ILE A 161 -6.71 -24.97 18.19
C ILE A 161 -6.74 -24.57 19.67
N LEU A 162 -7.92 -24.30 20.22
CA LEU A 162 -8.08 -23.91 21.62
C LEU A 162 -7.54 -24.99 22.58
N ASP A 163 -7.83 -26.26 22.33
CA ASP A 163 -7.34 -27.40 23.11
C ASP A 163 -5.81 -27.54 23.07
N SER A 164 -5.18 -27.02 22.01
CA SER A 164 -3.73 -27.03 21.84
C SER A 164 -3.03 -25.85 22.54
N ILE A 165 -3.78 -24.86 23.02
CA ILE A 165 -3.23 -23.70 23.74
C ILE A 165 -3.18 -24.05 25.24
N PRO A 166 -1.99 -24.07 25.86
CA PRO A 166 -1.90 -24.34 27.29
C PRO A 166 -2.65 -23.27 28.09
N ASP A 167 -3.43 -23.70 29.08
CA ASP A 167 -4.09 -22.82 30.04
C ASP A 167 -3.03 -21.94 30.71
N THR A 168 -2.99 -20.69 30.28
CA THR A 168 -2.07 -19.69 30.78
C THR A 168 -2.58 -19.28 32.16
N LYS A 169 -2.13 -19.98 33.21
CA LYS A 169 -2.26 -19.49 34.59
C LYS A 169 -1.48 -18.18 34.68
N ASN A 170 -2.21 -17.06 34.73
CA ASN A 170 -1.67 -15.74 35.05
C ASN A 170 -0.75 -15.85 36.27
N THR A 171 0.52 -15.45 36.09
CA THR A 171 1.44 -15.14 37.19
C THR A 171 1.66 -13.64 37.22
#